data_AF-T0M321-F1
#
_entry.id   AF-T0M321-F1
#
_cell.length_a   1.000
_cell.length_b   1.000
_cell.length_c   1.000
_cell.angle_alpha   90.00
_cell.angle_beta   90.00
_cell.angle_gamma   90.00
#
_symmetry.space_group_name_H-M   'P 1'
#
loop_
_entity.id
_entity.type
_entity.pdbx_description
1 polymer ?
#
loop_
_entity_poly.entity_id
_entity_poly.type
_entity_poly.pdbx_seq_one_letter_code
_entity_poly.pdbx_strand_id
1 'polypeptide(L)'
;MAQKWITKKKGEENKHVKIETERKPREIELKSVGPTAATLEKQAWDMLGEMTKVTNVDQLLLQMKKYSGTLGDYSSFNSMLINWQDPDATIVRSKNEWKYFGRDLKDDANSISVLYPIGIPRKDGPGKVKDFIEKKRKEGLDDETIDQLVKEKFNLGRTGSTYVFGTGTVYDISQTQVIPGKAKPVEE
;
A
#
# COMPACT_ATOMS: atom_id res chain seq x y z
N MET A 1 -33.23 21.33 -37.34
CA MET A 1 -32.34 20.49 -36.50
C MET A 1 -31.86 19.33 -37.37
N ALA A 2 -30.61 19.35 -37.84
CA ALA A 2 -30.09 18.37 -38.78
C ALA A 2 -29.78 17.03 -38.07
N GLN A 3 -30.45 15.95 -38.48
CA GLN A 3 -30.19 14.60 -37.98
C GLN A 3 -28.84 14.10 -38.52
N LYS A 4 -27.83 13.97 -37.65
CA LYS A 4 -26.51 13.45 -38.01
C LYS A 4 -26.48 11.93 -37.84
N TRP A 5 -26.21 11.23 -38.93
CA TRP A 5 -26.04 9.79 -38.99
C TRP A 5 -24.57 9.46 -39.19
N ILE A 6 -24.10 8.38 -38.57
CA ILE A 6 -22.78 7.80 -38.85
C ILE A 6 -22.96 6.35 -39.27
N THR A 7 -22.33 6.00 -40.39
CA THR A 7 -22.28 4.63 -40.91
C THR A 7 -21.10 3.93 -40.28
N LYS A 8 -21.34 2.85 -39.54
CA LYS A 8 -20.27 2.03 -38.96
C LYS A 8 -20.20 0.71 -39.72
N LYS A 9 -19.05 0.43 -40.33
CA LYS A 9 -18.80 -0.79 -41.10
C LYS A 9 -18.47 -1.93 -40.13
N LYS A 10 -19.22 -3.03 -40.16
CA LYS A 10 -18.95 -4.22 -39.35
C LYS A 10 -18.95 -5.44 -40.28
N GLY A 11 -17.78 -5.76 -40.83
CA GLY A 11 -17.65 -6.74 -41.91
C GLY A 11 -18.15 -6.20 -43.24
N GLU A 12 -18.90 -7.01 -44.00
CA GLU A 12 -19.44 -6.63 -45.32
C GLU A 12 -20.73 -5.81 -45.29
N GLU A 13 -21.36 -5.64 -44.13
CA GLU A 13 -22.58 -4.85 -44.00
C GLU A 13 -22.35 -3.47 -43.37
N ASN A 14 -23.03 -2.46 -43.94
CA ASN A 14 -23.06 -1.09 -43.44
C ASN A 14 -24.29 -0.89 -42.54
N LYS A 15 -24.08 -0.58 -41.26
CA LYS A 15 -25.17 -0.15 -40.35
C LYS A 15 -25.07 1.34 -40.06
N HIS A 16 -26.18 2.05 -40.30
CA HIS A 16 -26.32 3.47 -39.97
C HIS A 16 -26.85 3.61 -38.54
N VAL A 17 -26.11 4.30 -37.67
CA VAL A 17 -26.49 4.55 -36.27
C VAL A 17 -26.76 6.04 -36.09
N LYS A 18 -27.92 6.37 -35.50
CA LYS A 18 -28.29 7.75 -35.13
C LYS A 18 -27.42 8.21 -33.95
N ILE A 19 -26.83 9.40 -34.04
CA ILE A 19 -26.15 10.02 -32.90
C ILE A 19 -27.22 10.77 -32.09
N GLU A 20 -27.60 10.23 -30.95
CA GLU A 20 -28.37 10.99 -29.95
C GLU A 20 -27.42 11.96 -29.25
N THR A 21 -27.63 13.25 -29.49
CA THR A 21 -26.77 14.36 -29.02
C THR A 21 -27.11 14.78 -27.58
N GLU A 22 -27.42 13.83 -26.70
CA GLU A 22 -27.67 14.11 -25.28
C GLU A 22 -26.75 13.26 -24.42
N ARG A 23 -25.51 13.73 -24.26
CA ARG A 23 -24.61 13.21 -23.22
C ARG A 23 -25.17 13.62 -21.87
N LYS A 24 -25.80 12.67 -21.16
CA LYS A 24 -26.08 12.83 -19.73
C LYS A 24 -24.77 13.17 -19.01
N PRO A 25 -24.73 14.21 -18.17
CA PRO A 25 -23.54 14.51 -17.37
C PRO A 25 -23.25 13.29 -16.50
N ARG A 26 -22.06 12.73 -16.66
CA ARG A 26 -21.58 11.63 -15.84
C ARG A 26 -21.21 12.27 -14.49
N GLU A 27 -22.00 12.03 -13.45
CA GLU A 27 -21.57 12.34 -12.09
C GLU A 27 -20.26 11.60 -11.84
N ILE A 28 -19.17 12.34 -11.72
CA ILE A 28 -17.89 11.83 -11.29
C ILE A 28 -17.92 11.97 -9.77
N GLU A 29 -18.10 10.85 -9.06
CA GLU A 29 -17.83 10.80 -7.63
C GLU A 29 -16.38 11.23 -7.39
N LEU A 30 -16.20 12.44 -6.85
CA LEU A 30 -14.91 12.92 -6.37
C LEU A 30 -14.51 12.02 -5.19
N LYS A 31 -13.69 11.00 -5.45
CA LYS A 31 -13.03 10.24 -4.38
C LYS A 31 -12.34 11.24 -3.45
N SER A 32 -12.64 11.16 -2.16
CA SER A 32 -12.03 12.00 -1.12
C SER A 32 -10.53 12.06 -1.34
N VAL A 33 -10.01 13.25 -1.60
CA VAL A 33 -8.57 13.46 -1.74
C VAL A 33 -7.98 13.27 -0.35
N GLY A 34 -7.35 12.12 -0.12
CA GLY A 34 -6.66 11.84 1.14
C GLY A 34 -5.57 12.89 1.42
N PRO A 35 -5.00 12.91 2.64
CA PRO A 35 -3.98 13.90 2.99
C PRO A 35 -2.79 13.82 2.04
N THR A 36 -2.23 14.98 1.71
CA THR A 36 -1.03 15.09 0.88
C THR A 36 0.23 14.72 1.67
N ALA A 37 1.32 14.38 0.97
CA ALA A 37 2.59 14.05 1.63
C ALA A 37 3.08 15.20 2.52
N ALA A 38 3.03 16.45 2.02
CA ALA A 38 3.42 17.64 2.77
C ALA A 38 2.60 17.82 4.06
N THR A 39 1.30 17.51 4.03
CA THR A 39 0.45 17.60 5.24
C THR A 39 0.78 16.51 6.25
N LEU A 40 1.07 15.28 5.82
CA LEU A 40 1.48 14.19 6.71
C LEU A 40 2.88 14.41 7.29
N GLU A 41 3.81 14.92 6.48
CA GLU A 41 5.15 15.28 6.95
C GLU A 41 5.07 16.35 8.02
N LYS A 42 4.30 17.43 7.79
CA LYS A 42 4.09 18.48 8.79
C LYS A 42 3.50 17.91 10.08
N GLN A 43 2.46 17.09 9.97
CA GLN A 43 1.85 16.45 11.15
C GLN A 43 2.84 15.61 11.93
N ALA A 44 3.67 14.81 11.26
CA ALA A 44 4.67 13.98 11.92
C ALA A 44 5.76 14.83 12.61
N TRP A 45 6.18 15.93 11.98
CA TRP A 45 7.12 16.89 12.58
C TRP A 45 6.54 17.65 13.76
N ASP A 46 5.28 18.06 13.69
CA ASP A 46 4.58 18.72 14.80
C ASP A 46 4.47 17.76 15.99
N MET A 47 4.19 16.47 15.76
CA MET A 47 4.17 15.44 16.81
C MET A 47 5.54 15.24 17.46
N LEU A 48 6.61 15.18 16.67
CA LEU A 48 7.98 15.12 17.20
C LEU A 48 8.32 16.37 18.01
N GLY A 49 7.90 17.55 17.55
CA GLY A 49 8.02 18.81 18.26
C GLY A 49 7.36 18.76 19.64
N GLU A 50 6.14 18.24 19.74
CA GLU A 50 5.46 18.04 21.03
C GLU A 50 6.17 17.00 21.91
N MET A 51 6.70 15.92 21.34
CA MET A 51 7.46 14.92 22.10
C MET A 51 8.77 15.46 22.67
N THR A 52 9.46 16.37 21.98
CA THR A 52 10.66 17.03 22.53
C THR A 52 10.39 17.92 23.74
N LYS A 53 9.12 18.29 23.99
CA LYS A 53 8.71 19.02 25.19
C LYS A 53 8.42 18.09 26.38
N VAL A 54 8.35 16.77 26.15
CA VAL A 54 8.17 15.78 27.22
C VAL A 54 9.51 15.63 27.95
N THR A 55 9.58 16.18 29.17
CA THR A 55 10.81 16.22 29.98
C THR A 55 11.10 14.92 30.73
N ASN A 56 10.15 13.99 30.78
CA ASN A 56 10.33 12.70 31.45
C ASN A 56 10.74 11.61 30.45
N VAL A 57 11.99 11.16 30.56
CA VAL A 57 12.59 10.10 29.74
C VAL A 57 11.79 8.80 29.77
N ASP A 58 11.14 8.46 30.88
CA ASP A 58 10.33 7.24 30.99
C ASP A 58 9.01 7.35 30.21
N GLN A 59 8.40 8.53 30.14
CA GLN A 59 7.22 8.74 29.29
C GLN A 59 7.59 8.72 27.81
N LEU A 60 8.73 9.28 27.44
CA LEU A 60 9.28 9.22 26.09
C LEU A 60 9.56 7.77 25.69
N LEU A 61 10.24 7.00 26.55
CA LEU A 61 10.54 5.58 26.33
C LEU A 61 9.27 4.72 26.28
N LEU A 62 8.28 4.96 27.15
CA LEU A 62 7.01 4.24 27.13
C LEU A 62 6.24 4.48 25.82
N GLN A 63 6.23 5.72 25.32
CA GLN A 63 5.64 6.04 24.03
C GLN A 63 6.42 5.39 22.89
N MET A 64 7.75 5.49 22.87
CA MET A 64 8.60 4.86 21.86
C MET A 64 8.47 3.33 21.84
N LYS A 65 8.30 2.68 23.01
CA LYS A 65 8.14 1.22 23.12
C LYS A 65 6.80 0.72 22.58
N LYS A 66 5.72 1.51 22.72
CA LYS A 66 4.44 1.25 22.03
C LYS A 66 4.61 1.31 20.51
N TYR A 67 5.47 2.20 20.01
CA TYR A 67 5.71 2.37 18.57
C TYR A 67 6.65 1.34 17.96
N SER A 68 7.59 0.77 18.73
CA SER A 68 8.57 -0.19 18.23
C SER A 68 8.11 -1.65 18.27
N GLY A 69 7.10 -1.97 19.09
CA GLY A 69 6.75 -3.36 19.43
C GLY A 69 5.70 -4.03 18.52
N THR A 70 4.77 -3.27 17.96
CA THR A 70 3.65 -3.78 17.14
C THR A 70 3.76 -3.39 15.66
N LEU A 71 4.51 -2.32 15.36
CA LEU A 71 4.67 -1.77 14.00
C LEU A 71 6.09 -1.98 13.47
N GLY A 72 6.83 -3.01 13.92
CA GLY A 72 8.28 -3.17 13.75
C GLY A 72 8.84 -3.03 12.32
N ASP A 73 7.98 -3.13 11.30
CA ASP A 73 8.31 -2.89 9.88
C ASP A 73 8.31 -1.39 9.47
N TYR A 74 7.80 -0.48 10.32
CA TYR A 74 7.61 0.95 10.01
C TYR A 74 8.63 1.86 10.70
N SER A 75 8.97 2.97 10.03
CA SER A 75 9.79 4.02 10.65
C SER A 75 9.08 4.65 11.85
N SER A 76 9.83 5.28 12.76
CA SER A 76 9.26 6.00 13.89
C SER A 76 8.25 7.07 13.46
N PHE A 77 8.50 7.73 12.33
CA PHE A 77 7.57 8.69 11.71
C PHE A 77 6.23 8.06 11.34
N ASN A 78 6.26 6.94 10.61
CA ASN A 78 5.03 6.25 10.24
C ASN A 78 4.32 5.64 11.45
N SER A 79 5.08 5.17 12.44
CA SER A 79 4.50 4.61 13.66
C SER A 79 3.70 5.65 14.44
N MET A 80 4.19 6.90 14.52
CA MET A 80 3.44 8.01 15.10
C MET A 80 2.19 8.37 14.28
N LEU A 81 2.32 8.43 12.95
CA LEU A 81 1.19 8.69 12.06
C LEU A 81 0.09 7.62 12.17
N ILE A 82 0.48 6.35 12.31
CA ILE A 82 -0.43 5.23 12.50
C ILE A 82 -1.16 5.37 13.82
N ASN A 83 -0.44 5.50 14.94
CA ASN A 83 -1.05 5.64 16.26
C ASN A 83 -1.96 6.86 16.40
N TRP A 84 -1.65 7.96 15.70
CA TRP A 84 -2.50 9.16 15.73
C TRP A 84 -3.82 8.95 14.98
N GLN A 85 -3.80 8.21 13.86
CA GLN A 85 -4.99 7.91 13.07
C GLN A 85 -5.80 6.76 13.68
N ASP A 86 -5.12 5.77 14.26
CA ASP A 86 -5.70 4.59 14.89
C ASP A 86 -4.79 4.12 16.06
N PRO A 87 -5.11 4.52 17.31
CA PRO A 87 -4.31 4.17 18.48
C PRO A 87 -4.40 2.69 18.88
N ASP A 88 -5.41 1.97 18.37
CA ASP A 88 -5.64 0.56 18.65
C ASP A 88 -5.03 -0.36 17.57
N ALA A 89 -4.34 0.23 16.57
CA ALA A 89 -3.69 -0.53 15.52
C ALA A 89 -2.59 -1.46 16.07
N THR A 90 -2.67 -2.74 15.73
CA THR A 90 -1.73 -3.77 16.16
C THR A 90 -0.83 -4.23 15.02
N ILE A 91 -1.39 -4.55 13.85
CA ILE A 91 -0.61 -5.04 12.71
C ILE A 91 -1.19 -4.34 11.48
N VAL A 92 -0.39 -3.48 10.84
CA VAL A 92 -0.85 -2.71 9.69
C VAL A 92 -0.09 -3.08 8.43
N ARG A 93 -0.82 -3.40 7.36
CA ARG A 93 -0.23 -3.71 6.05
C ARG A 93 -1.04 -3.09 4.92
N SER A 94 -0.45 -3.01 3.72
CA SER A 94 -1.17 -2.56 2.54
C SER A 94 -2.22 -3.59 2.10
N LYS A 95 -3.23 -3.14 1.35
CA LYS A 95 -4.28 -4.02 0.78
C LYS A 95 -3.69 -5.24 0.02
N ASN A 96 -2.61 -5.03 -0.72
CA ASN A 96 -1.99 -6.09 -1.51
C ASN A 96 -1.27 -7.12 -0.64
N GLU A 97 -0.66 -6.70 0.46
CA GLU A 97 -0.05 -7.60 1.43
C GLU A 97 -1.11 -8.41 2.16
N TRP A 98 -2.22 -7.79 2.58
CA TRP A 98 -3.32 -8.53 3.20
C TRP A 98 -3.86 -9.63 2.28
N LYS A 99 -3.99 -9.34 0.98
CA LYS A 99 -4.35 -10.36 -0.02
C LYS A 99 -3.32 -11.49 -0.11
N TYR A 100 -2.02 -11.20 0.01
CA TYR A 100 -0.98 -12.22 0.04
C TYR A 100 -1.12 -13.15 1.27
N PHE A 101 -1.53 -12.61 2.41
CA PHE A 101 -1.84 -13.37 3.64
C PHE A 101 -3.24 -14.02 3.62
N GLY A 102 -3.96 -13.92 2.51
CA GLY A 102 -5.29 -14.52 2.36
C GLY A 102 -6.36 -13.79 3.17
N ARG A 103 -6.25 -12.47 3.30
CA ARG A 103 -7.25 -11.61 3.93
C ARG A 103 -7.73 -10.58 2.91
N ASP A 104 -9.00 -10.19 2.98
CA ASP A 104 -9.53 -9.04 2.25
C ASP A 104 -9.94 -7.95 3.22
N LEU A 105 -10.05 -6.72 2.73
CA LEU A 105 -10.55 -5.61 3.54
C LEU A 105 -12.05 -5.79 3.78
N LYS A 106 -12.53 -5.37 4.95
CA LYS A 106 -13.95 -5.16 5.19
C LYS A 106 -14.46 -4.01 4.32
N ASP A 107 -15.76 -3.97 4.05
CA ASP A 107 -16.36 -2.93 3.20
C ASP A 107 -16.26 -1.53 3.81
N ASP A 108 -16.22 -1.44 5.14
CA ASP A 108 -16.09 -0.24 5.96
C ASP A 108 -14.68 -0.04 6.52
N ALA A 109 -13.67 -0.70 5.94
CA ALA A 109 -12.30 -0.67 6.46
C ALA A 109 -11.72 0.75 6.54
N ASN A 110 -11.30 1.14 7.74
CA ASN A 110 -10.66 2.42 7.97
C ASN A 110 -9.23 2.44 7.41
N SER A 111 -8.95 3.41 6.56
CA SER A 111 -7.65 3.58 5.92
C SER A 111 -6.71 4.43 6.77
N ILE A 112 -5.48 3.98 6.95
CA ILE A 112 -4.41 4.73 7.64
C ILE A 112 -3.40 5.21 6.58
N SER A 113 -3.12 6.51 6.59
CA SER A 113 -2.18 7.12 5.65
C SER A 113 -0.75 7.08 6.21
N VAL A 114 0.19 6.62 5.39
CA VAL A 114 1.62 6.52 5.74
C VAL A 114 2.47 7.19 4.67
N LEU A 115 3.70 7.57 5.03
CA LEU A 115 4.68 8.09 4.09
C LEU A 115 5.54 6.96 3.52
N TYR A 116 5.84 7.00 2.23
CA TYR A 116 6.85 6.13 1.63
C TYR A 116 7.83 6.92 0.77
N PRO A 117 9.11 6.51 0.75
CA PRO A 117 10.11 7.18 -0.07
C PRO A 117 9.85 7.03 -1.57
N ILE A 118 9.88 8.13 -2.32
CA ILE A 118 9.84 8.15 -3.78
C ILE A 118 11.28 8.18 -4.32
N GLY A 119 11.56 7.40 -5.37
CA GLY A 119 12.88 7.36 -6.02
C GLY A 119 13.86 6.36 -5.40
N ILE A 120 13.51 5.73 -4.27
CA ILE A 120 14.22 4.54 -3.79
C ILE A 120 13.51 3.32 -4.39
N PRO A 121 14.23 2.41 -5.07
CA PRO A 121 13.63 1.17 -5.53
C PRO A 121 13.09 0.41 -4.31
N ARG A 122 11.78 0.11 -4.31
CA ARG A 122 11.15 -0.65 -3.22
C ARG A 122 11.88 -1.97 -3.04
N LYS A 123 12.11 -2.36 -1.78
CA LYS A 123 12.58 -3.70 -1.47
C LYS A 123 11.52 -4.69 -1.97
N ASP A 124 11.95 -5.72 -2.67
CA ASP A 124 11.01 -6.75 -3.09
C ASP A 124 10.50 -7.50 -1.86
N GLY A 125 9.18 -7.68 -1.80
CA GLY A 125 8.53 -8.32 -0.67
C GLY A 125 8.93 -9.79 -0.55
N PRO A 126 9.06 -10.33 0.69
CA PRO A 126 9.54 -11.69 0.94
C PRO A 126 8.70 -12.76 0.22
N GLY A 127 7.39 -12.51 0.05
CA GLY A 127 6.51 -13.41 -0.68
C GLY A 127 6.88 -13.59 -2.16
N LYS A 128 7.26 -12.51 -2.86
CA LYS A 128 7.69 -12.59 -4.27
C LYS A 128 9.01 -13.35 -4.43
N VAL A 129 9.93 -13.15 -3.48
CA VAL A 129 11.22 -13.84 -3.46
C VAL A 129 11.01 -15.32 -3.23
N LYS A 130 10.17 -15.70 -2.25
CA LYS A 130 9.81 -17.09 -1.96
C LYS A 130 9.16 -17.79 -3.15
N ASP A 131 8.13 -17.18 -3.75
CA ASP A 131 7.44 -17.76 -4.90
C ASP A 131 8.40 -17.99 -6.09
N PHE A 132 9.41 -17.13 -6.25
CA PHE A 132 10.45 -17.31 -7.26
C PHE A 132 11.41 -18.45 -6.94
N ILE A 133 11.87 -18.56 -5.68
CA ILE A 133 12.72 -19.67 -5.23
C ILE A 133 12.02 -21.01 -5.44
N GLU A 134 10.75 -21.13 -5.01
CA GLU A 134 9.98 -22.37 -5.17
C GLU A 134 9.77 -22.74 -6.64
N LYS A 135 9.54 -21.75 -7.51
CA LYS A 135 9.45 -21.97 -8.95
C LYS A 135 10.77 -22.48 -9.53
N LYS A 136 11.90 -21.88 -9.16
CA LYS A 136 13.21 -22.28 -9.68
C LYS A 136 13.67 -23.65 -9.16
N ARG A 137 13.32 -24.00 -7.92
CA ARG A 137 13.51 -25.37 -7.40
C ARG A 137 12.69 -26.41 -8.17
N LYS A 138 11.44 -26.09 -8.53
CA LYS A 138 10.61 -26.98 -9.38
C LYS A 138 11.16 -27.13 -10.80
N GLU A 139 11.87 -26.11 -11.30
CA GLU A 139 12.58 -26.15 -12.58
C GLU A 139 13.89 -26.97 -12.50
N GLY A 140 14.27 -27.47 -11.32
CA GLY A 140 15.43 -28.34 -11.12
C GLY A 140 16.76 -27.62 -11.02
N LEU A 141 16.76 -26.30 -10.78
CA LEU A 141 18.01 -25.57 -10.51
C LEU A 141 18.52 -25.88 -9.10
N ASP A 142 19.84 -25.90 -8.96
CA ASP A 142 20.52 -25.99 -7.67
C ASP A 142 20.39 -24.70 -6.85
N ASP A 143 20.54 -24.82 -5.54
CA ASP A 143 20.32 -23.72 -4.61
C ASP A 143 21.32 -22.56 -4.79
N GLU A 144 22.56 -22.81 -5.24
CA GLU A 144 23.55 -21.73 -5.48
C GLU A 144 23.17 -20.88 -6.69
N THR A 145 22.71 -21.51 -7.78
CA THR A 145 22.21 -20.81 -8.96
C THR A 145 20.94 -20.02 -8.64
N ILE A 146 20.06 -20.57 -7.81
CA ILE A 146 18.84 -19.87 -7.35
C ILE A 146 19.20 -18.62 -6.55
N ASP A 147 20.18 -18.72 -5.65
CA ASP A 147 20.64 -17.59 -4.84
C ASP A 147 21.24 -16.46 -5.68
N GLN A 148 22.01 -16.79 -6.73
CA GLN A 148 22.51 -15.79 -7.69
C GLN A 148 21.36 -15.11 -8.44
N LEU A 149 20.41 -15.89 -8.97
CA LEU A 149 19.24 -15.36 -9.67
C LEU A 149 18.37 -14.49 -8.76
N VAL A 150 18.26 -14.83 -7.48
CA VAL A 150 17.53 -14.03 -6.49
C VAL A 150 18.22 -12.69 -6.24
N LYS A 151 19.55 -12.69 -6.06
CA LYS A 151 20.34 -11.47 -5.87
C LYS A 151 20.33 -10.55 -7.09
N GLU A 152 20.31 -11.11 -8.29
CA GLU A 152 20.24 -10.33 -9.54
C GLU A 152 18.84 -9.77 -9.80
N LYS A 153 17.80 -10.56 -9.52
CA LYS A 153 16.42 -10.23 -9.90
C LYS A 153 15.71 -9.35 -8.88
N PHE A 154 16.03 -9.49 -7.60
CA PHE A 154 15.32 -8.81 -6.52
C PHE A 154 16.19 -7.76 -5.86
N ASN A 155 15.59 -6.60 -5.60
CA ASN A 155 16.24 -5.59 -4.79
C ASN A 155 16.13 -5.98 -3.31
N LEU A 156 17.14 -6.69 -2.81
CA LEU A 156 17.19 -7.17 -1.43
C LEU A 156 17.70 -6.12 -0.43
N GLY A 157 18.25 -4.98 -0.89
CA GLY A 157 18.91 -4.05 0.04
C GLY A 157 19.57 -2.78 -0.51
N ARG A 158 19.26 -2.27 -1.71
CA ARG A 158 19.74 -0.91 -2.07
C ARG A 158 18.90 0.16 -1.36
N THR A 159 19.25 0.44 -0.11
CA THR A 159 18.82 1.63 0.64
C THR A 159 19.52 2.86 0.08
N GLY A 160 18.84 3.59 -0.80
CA GLY A 160 19.15 4.99 -1.05
C GLY A 160 18.60 5.86 0.08
N SER A 161 19.06 7.09 0.21
CA SER A 161 18.35 8.15 0.94
C SER A 161 17.53 8.95 -0.07
N THR A 162 16.27 9.25 0.23
CA THR A 162 15.45 10.20 -0.55
C THR A 162 14.90 11.27 0.37
N TYR A 163 14.66 12.45 -0.20
CA TYR A 163 14.02 13.58 0.46
C TYR A 163 12.61 13.84 -0.11
N VAL A 164 12.14 12.97 -1.00
CA VAL A 164 10.81 13.07 -1.60
C VAL A 164 9.98 11.89 -1.14
N PHE A 165 8.84 12.19 -0.51
CA PHE A 165 7.92 11.17 -0.01
C PHE A 165 6.57 11.24 -0.72
N GLY A 166 5.96 10.08 -0.89
CA GLY A 166 4.59 9.89 -1.35
C GLY A 166 3.72 9.38 -0.22
N THR A 167 2.41 9.33 -0.47
CA THR A 167 1.43 8.83 0.50
C THR A 167 0.94 7.45 0.12
N GLY A 168 1.10 6.50 1.04
CA GLY A 168 0.60 5.14 0.95
C GLY A 168 -0.59 4.94 1.88
N THR A 169 -1.33 3.86 1.65
CA THR A 169 -2.47 3.50 2.50
C THR A 169 -2.27 2.10 3.05
N VAL A 170 -2.42 1.98 4.36
CA VAL A 170 -2.34 0.72 5.12
C VAL A 170 -3.59 0.55 5.96
N TYR A 171 -3.82 -0.67 6.40
CA TYR A 171 -5.02 -1.07 7.14
C TYR A 171 -4.60 -2.00 8.26
N ASP A 172 -5.19 -1.82 9.44
CA ASP A 172 -4.99 -2.74 10.56
C ASP A 172 -5.64 -4.10 10.29
N ILE A 173 -5.10 -5.16 10.90
CA ILE A 173 -5.61 -6.52 10.79
C ILE A 173 -7.08 -6.64 11.23
N SER A 174 -7.52 -5.85 12.21
CA SER A 174 -8.92 -5.77 12.66
C SER A 174 -9.87 -5.28 11.57
N GLN A 175 -9.36 -4.55 10.58
CA GLN A 175 -10.10 -4.03 9.41
C GLN A 175 -10.17 -5.04 8.26
N THR A 176 -9.73 -6.28 8.50
CA THR A 176 -9.67 -7.33 7.48
C THR A 176 -10.47 -8.56 7.88
N GLN A 177 -10.89 -9.32 6.87
CA GLN A 177 -11.56 -10.61 7.02
C GLN A 177 -10.76 -11.70 6.31
N VAL A 178 -10.74 -12.89 6.90
CA VAL A 178 -10.02 -14.04 6.34
C VAL A 178 -10.76 -14.54 5.10
N ILE A 179 -10.03 -14.78 4.01
CA ILE A 179 -10.53 -15.44 2.82
C ILE A 179 -10.49 -16.95 3.09
N PRO A 180 -11.64 -17.66 3.07
CA PRO A 180 -11.68 -19.09 3.32
C PRO A 180 -10.69 -19.86 2.43
N GLY A 181 -9.89 -20.73 3.05
CA GLY A 181 -8.93 -21.60 2.34
C GLY A 181 -7.65 -20.93 1.83
N LYS A 182 -7.39 -19.65 2.15
CA LYS A 182 -6.17 -18.93 1.73
C LYS A 182 -5.36 -18.32 2.86
N ALA A 183 -5.80 -18.48 4.11
CA ALA A 183 -5.17 -17.90 5.28
C ALA A 183 -3.72 -18.40 5.45
N LYS A 184 -2.78 -17.46 5.56
CA LYS A 184 -1.40 -17.73 5.98
C LYS A 184 -1.18 -17.15 7.38
N PRO A 185 -0.28 -17.72 8.19
CA PRO A 185 0.11 -17.10 9.46
C PRO A 185 0.65 -15.69 9.19
N VAL A 186 0.20 -14.75 10.00
CA VAL A 186 0.73 -13.39 10.08
C VAL A 186 1.65 -13.43 11.30
N GLU A 187 2.96 -13.38 11.10
CA GLU A 187 3.92 -13.31 12.21
C GLU A 187 3.81 -11.93 12.88
N GLU A 188 3.75 -11.93 14.22
CA GLU A 188 3.80 -10.76 15.11
C GLU A 188 5.22 -10.27 15.33
#